data_AF-F7VCB3-F1
#
_entry.id   AF-F7VCB3-F1
#
_cell.length_a   1.000
_cell.length_b   1.000
_cell.length_c   1.000
_cell.angle_alpha   90.00
_cell.angle_beta   90.00
_cell.angle_gamma   90.00
#
_symmetry.space_group_name_H-M   'P 1'
#
loop_
_entity.id
_entity.type
_entity.pdbx_description
1 polymer ?
#
loop_
_entity_poly.entity_id
_entity_poly.type
_entity_poly.pdbx_seq_one_letter_code
_entity_poly.pdbx_strand_id
1 'polypeptide(L)'
;MIKKGLFLFAGAAASVLGVMAGSAHAASDGAAVYNTNCSVCHQAAGAGMPGQFPVLKNRIDKIASSPEGKTYLADVVLNGLHGPIQAGGVTYAGFMPSLKALSDDDIAAVLTYVASLSDSKPSPTITADEVKAARATPKKSSEIQAERNALNAAHPIP
;
A
#
# COMPACT_ATOMS: atom_id res chain seq x y z
N MET A 1 -66.21 -34.67 39.07
CA MET A 1 -65.55 -33.39 39.45
C MET A 1 -64.42 -33.17 38.45
N ILE A 2 -64.56 -32.23 37.50
CA ILE A 2 -63.79 -30.96 37.49
C ILE A 2 -62.28 -31.29 37.38
N LYS A 3 -61.49 -31.02 36.34
CA LYS A 3 -61.51 -30.01 35.27
C LYS A 3 -60.24 -30.24 34.42
N LYS A 4 -60.31 -29.85 33.13
CA LYS A 4 -59.26 -29.13 32.36
C LYS A 4 -57.95 -29.88 32.06
N GLY A 5 -57.37 -29.82 30.88
CA GLY A 5 -57.64 -28.97 29.74
C GLY A 5 -56.47 -29.14 28.78
N LEU A 6 -56.80 -29.59 27.57
CA LEU A 6 -55.95 -29.60 26.40
C LEU A 6 -55.46 -28.17 26.14
N PHE A 7 -54.14 -27.94 26.22
CA PHE A 7 -53.52 -26.74 25.65
C PHE A 7 -52.64 -27.15 24.49
N LEU A 8 -53.24 -27.04 23.30
CA LEU A 8 -52.55 -26.78 22.05
C LEU A 8 -51.89 -25.41 22.16
N PHE A 9 -50.56 -25.34 22.07
CA PHE A 9 -49.88 -24.10 21.71
C PHE A 9 -49.17 -24.31 20.37
N ALA A 10 -49.57 -23.44 19.45
CA ALA A 10 -49.15 -23.35 18.07
C ALA A 10 -47.65 -23.02 17.94
N GLY A 11 -47.11 -23.34 16.77
CA GLY A 11 -45.69 -23.25 16.46
C GLY A 11 -45.11 -21.84 16.56
N ALA A 12 -43.91 -21.78 17.12
CA ALA A 12 -43.00 -20.67 16.92
C ALA A 12 -42.12 -21.01 15.70
N ALA A 13 -42.35 -20.32 14.59
CA ALA A 13 -41.44 -20.33 13.46
C ALA A 13 -40.10 -19.70 13.91
N ALA A 14 -39.06 -20.52 13.96
CA ALA A 14 -37.70 -20.05 14.17
C ALA A 14 -37.21 -19.36 12.89
N SER A 15 -37.33 -18.04 12.85
CA SER A 15 -36.72 -17.19 11.83
C SER A 15 -35.20 -17.24 12.04
N VAL A 16 -34.52 -18.06 11.24
CA VAL A 16 -33.06 -18.06 11.16
C VAL A 16 -32.65 -16.76 10.46
N LEU A 17 -32.36 -15.71 11.23
CA LEU A 17 -31.63 -14.56 10.73
C LEU A 17 -30.21 -15.06 10.39
N GLY A 18 -30.02 -15.42 9.12
CA GLY A 18 -28.71 -15.62 8.55
C GLY A 18 -27.95 -14.31 8.62
N VAL A 19 -27.08 -14.19 9.62
CA VAL A 19 -26.04 -13.18 9.64
C VAL A 19 -25.11 -13.52 8.47
N MET A 20 -25.34 -12.86 7.34
CA MET A 20 -24.36 -12.71 6.27
C MET A 20 -23.20 -11.91 6.86
N ALA A 21 -22.32 -12.59 7.58
CA ALA A 21 -20.99 -12.08 7.90
C ALA A 21 -20.24 -11.98 6.57
N GLY A 22 -20.45 -10.88 5.85
CA GLY A 22 -19.50 -10.45 4.85
C GLY A 22 -18.17 -10.32 5.58
N SER A 23 -17.21 -11.16 5.23
CA SER A 23 -15.84 -11.06 5.70
C SER A 23 -15.31 -9.71 5.26
N ALA A 24 -15.50 -8.67 6.08
CA ALA A 24 -14.74 -7.44 5.96
C ALA A 24 -13.29 -7.86 6.21
N HIS A 25 -12.54 -8.04 5.12
CA HIS A 25 -11.10 -8.18 5.20
C HIS A 25 -10.62 -6.93 5.94
N ALA A 26 -10.11 -7.10 7.16
CA ALA A 26 -9.59 -5.98 7.93
C ALA A 26 -8.51 -5.30 7.06
N ALA A 27 -8.64 -4.00 6.83
CA ALA A 27 -7.68 -3.26 6.03
C ALA A 27 -6.28 -3.45 6.62
N SER A 28 -5.28 -3.74 5.78
CA SER A 28 -3.90 -3.90 6.23
C SER A 28 -3.40 -2.60 6.89
N ASP A 29 -2.69 -2.74 8.01
CA ASP A 29 -2.09 -1.62 8.73
C ASP A 29 -0.78 -1.20 8.05
N GLY A 30 -0.85 -0.21 7.17
CA GLY A 30 0.29 0.31 6.43
C GLY A 30 1.45 0.81 7.31
N ALA A 31 1.17 1.32 8.52
CA ALA A 31 2.21 1.76 9.44
C ALA A 31 2.94 0.55 10.06
N ALA A 32 2.22 -0.51 10.42
CA ALA A 32 2.82 -1.76 10.88
C ALA A 32 3.66 -2.44 9.79
N VAL A 33 3.16 -2.48 8.55
CA VAL A 33 3.91 -2.99 7.39
C VAL A 33 5.18 -2.18 7.16
N TYR A 34 5.09 -0.84 7.23
CA TYR A 34 6.25 0.05 7.10
C TYR A 34 7.32 -0.23 8.17
N ASN A 35 6.90 -0.31 9.44
CA ASN A 35 7.81 -0.52 10.56
C ASN A 35 8.56 -1.85 10.42
N THR A 36 7.87 -2.88 9.93
CA THR A 36 8.45 -4.23 9.76
C THR A 36 9.40 -4.31 8.56
N ASN A 37 9.04 -3.69 7.42
CA ASN A 37 9.70 -3.98 6.15
C ASN A 37 10.54 -2.82 5.59
N CYS A 38 10.24 -1.58 5.96
CA CYS A 38 10.77 -0.40 5.28
C CYS A 38 11.66 0.46 6.20
N SER A 39 11.31 0.52 7.49
CA SER A 39 11.94 1.43 8.46
C SER A 39 13.42 1.13 8.71
N VAL A 40 13.85 -0.11 8.51
CA VAL A 40 15.25 -0.52 8.67
C VAL A 40 16.21 0.29 7.78
N CYS A 41 15.76 0.69 6.59
CA CYS A 41 16.53 1.51 5.65
C CYS A 41 16.01 2.95 5.61
N HIS A 42 14.70 3.13 5.41
CA HIS A 42 14.09 4.45 5.25
C HIS A 42 13.84 5.19 6.57
N GLN A 43 14.30 4.62 7.69
CA GLN A 43 14.22 5.16 9.05
C GLN A 43 12.78 5.31 9.56
N ALA A 44 12.62 5.72 10.81
CA ALA A 44 11.30 6.02 11.36
C ALA A 44 10.63 7.14 10.54
N ALA A 45 9.33 6.96 10.25
CA ALA A 45 8.50 7.92 9.53
C ALA A 45 9.16 8.47 8.22
N GLY A 46 9.84 7.61 7.45
CA GLY A 46 10.38 7.99 6.14
C GLY A 46 11.50 9.02 6.19
N ALA A 47 12.16 9.20 7.34
CA ALA A 47 13.20 10.20 7.51
C ALA A 47 14.44 9.98 6.63
N GLY A 48 14.69 8.73 6.22
CA GLY A 48 15.83 8.34 5.39
C GLY A 48 17.18 8.67 6.03
N MET A 49 18.22 8.58 5.21
CA MET A 49 19.59 8.99 5.52
C MET A 49 20.21 9.54 4.23
N PRO A 50 20.21 10.86 4.00
CA PRO A 50 20.71 11.45 2.77
C PRO A 50 22.10 10.93 2.37
N GLY A 51 22.25 10.52 1.11
CA GLY A 51 23.46 9.88 0.59
C GLY A 51 23.51 8.36 0.74
N GLN A 52 22.67 7.77 1.60
CA GLN A 52 22.60 6.31 1.82
C GLN A 52 21.23 5.71 1.53
N PHE A 53 20.16 6.28 2.11
CA PHE A 53 18.77 5.84 1.94
C PHE A 53 17.86 7.03 1.66
N PRO A 54 17.11 7.05 0.55
CA PRO A 54 16.26 8.18 0.20
C PRO A 54 15.23 8.52 1.28
N VAL A 55 15.04 9.82 1.52
CA VAL A 55 13.95 10.37 2.33
C VAL A 55 12.61 10.14 1.61
N LEU A 56 11.63 9.61 2.33
CA LEU A 56 10.29 9.32 1.79
C LEU A 56 9.25 10.37 2.22
N LYS A 57 9.34 10.85 3.47
CA LYS A 57 8.40 11.86 3.99
C LYS A 57 8.42 13.14 3.13
N ASN A 58 7.26 13.78 2.97
CA ASN A 58 7.08 14.98 2.15
C ASN A 58 7.48 14.85 0.66
N ARG A 59 7.59 13.62 0.16
CA ARG A 59 8.01 13.33 -1.22
C ARG A 59 7.10 12.32 -1.93
N ILE A 60 6.70 11.24 -1.25
CA ILE A 60 5.93 10.16 -1.91
C ILE A 60 4.53 10.61 -2.32
N ASP A 61 3.90 11.52 -1.60
CA ASP A 61 2.63 12.13 -1.99
C ASP A 61 2.69 12.81 -3.36
N LYS A 62 3.79 13.51 -3.65
CA LYS A 62 4.01 14.19 -4.95
C LYS A 62 4.26 13.20 -6.08
N ILE A 63 4.86 12.05 -5.78
CA ILE A 63 5.04 10.98 -6.77
C ILE A 63 3.69 10.29 -7.01
N ALA A 64 2.92 10.02 -5.95
CA ALA A 64 1.64 9.34 -6.01
C ALA A 64 0.49 10.21 -6.56
N SER A 65 0.74 11.45 -6.98
CA SER A 65 -0.29 12.37 -7.47
C SER A 65 -0.72 12.10 -8.92
N SER A 66 -0.02 11.22 -9.65
CA SER A 66 -0.42 10.77 -10.99
C SER A 66 -0.58 9.23 -11.06
N PRO A 67 -1.39 8.70 -11.98
CA PRO A 67 -1.52 7.25 -12.19
C PRO A 67 -0.18 6.56 -12.49
N GLU A 68 0.68 7.20 -13.29
CA GLU A 68 2.01 6.71 -13.64
C GLU A 68 2.92 6.67 -12.41
N GLY A 69 2.85 7.70 -11.56
CA GLY A 69 3.64 7.74 -10.35
C GLY A 69 3.21 6.72 -9.30
N LYS A 70 1.90 6.45 -9.16
CA LYS A 70 1.42 5.31 -8.35
C LYS A 70 1.91 3.96 -8.88
N THR A 71 1.84 3.78 -10.20
CA THR A 71 2.33 2.56 -10.86
C THR A 71 3.83 2.37 -10.59
N TYR A 72 4.63 3.40 -10.80
CA TYR A 72 6.06 3.40 -10.49
C TYR A 72 6.35 3.04 -9.03
N LEU A 73 5.60 3.60 -8.08
CA LEU A 73 5.78 3.28 -6.65
C LEU A 73 5.48 1.80 -6.36
N ALA A 74 4.41 1.24 -6.95
CA ALA A 74 4.11 -0.17 -6.83
C ALA A 74 5.22 -1.04 -7.45
N ASP A 75 5.70 -0.67 -8.64
CA ASP A 75 6.77 -1.40 -9.33
C ASP A 75 8.08 -1.41 -8.55
N VAL A 76 8.45 -0.29 -7.91
CA VAL A 76 9.63 -0.21 -7.04
C VAL A 76 9.52 -1.18 -5.86
N VAL A 77 8.36 -1.24 -5.18
CA VAL A 77 8.17 -2.16 -4.04
C VAL A 77 8.15 -3.61 -4.49
N LEU A 78 7.45 -3.91 -5.60
CA LEU A 78 7.32 -5.25 -6.12
C LEU A 78 8.64 -5.81 -6.63
N ASN A 79 9.43 -5.02 -7.36
CA ASN A 79 10.56 -5.54 -8.11
C ASN A 79 11.93 -5.10 -7.54
N GLY A 80 11.93 -4.16 -6.60
CA GLY A 80 13.12 -3.51 -6.10
C GLY A 80 13.64 -2.43 -7.06
N LEU A 81 14.68 -1.72 -6.63
CA LEU A 81 15.32 -0.66 -7.40
C LEU A 81 16.81 -0.62 -7.10
N HIS A 82 17.63 -0.66 -8.14
CA HIS A 82 19.07 -0.53 -8.03
C HIS A 82 19.65 0.36 -9.11
N GLY A 83 20.84 0.90 -8.85
CA GLY A 83 21.51 1.85 -9.73
C GLY A 83 21.34 3.30 -9.28
N PRO A 84 21.96 4.25 -10.01
CA PRO A 84 21.98 5.65 -9.62
C PRO A 84 20.60 6.30 -9.80
N ILE A 85 20.12 6.97 -8.76
CA ILE A 85 18.90 7.80 -8.79
C ILE A 85 19.13 9.16 -8.12
N GLN A 86 18.34 10.16 -8.52
CA GLN A 86 18.32 11.50 -7.91
C GLN A 86 17.06 11.69 -7.08
N ALA A 87 17.15 11.80 -5.76
CA ALA A 87 15.98 12.02 -4.89
C ALA A 87 16.26 13.16 -3.88
N GLY A 88 15.43 14.19 -3.86
CA GLY A 88 15.63 15.34 -2.98
C GLY A 88 16.91 16.12 -3.29
N GLY A 89 17.32 16.16 -4.56
CA GLY A 89 18.59 16.75 -4.99
C GLY A 89 19.85 15.95 -4.63
N VAL A 90 19.70 14.77 -4.03
CA VAL A 90 20.81 13.90 -3.63
C VAL A 90 20.91 12.67 -4.54
N THR A 91 22.13 12.30 -4.92
CA THR A 91 22.41 11.07 -5.66
C THR A 91 22.47 9.86 -4.72
N TYR A 92 21.81 8.78 -5.10
CA TYR A 92 21.88 7.49 -4.43
C TYR A 92 22.28 6.41 -5.43
N ALA A 93 23.25 5.58 -5.08
CA ALA A 93 23.65 4.40 -5.86
C ALA A 93 23.45 3.14 -5.01
N GLY A 94 22.25 2.98 -4.46
CA GLY A 94 21.90 1.92 -3.52
C GLY A 94 21.23 0.71 -4.19
N PHE A 95 20.85 -0.24 -3.36
CA PHE A 95 20.05 -1.40 -3.71
C PHE A 95 18.84 -1.48 -2.76
N MET A 96 17.64 -1.36 -3.31
CA MET A 96 16.38 -1.64 -2.64
C MET A 96 15.91 -3.04 -3.08
N PRO A 97 15.78 -4.01 -2.16
CA PRO A 97 15.31 -5.35 -2.50
C PRO A 97 13.84 -5.35 -2.93
N SER A 98 13.46 -6.38 -3.70
CA SER A 98 12.07 -6.70 -4.00
C SER A 98 11.33 -7.14 -2.73
N LEU A 99 10.12 -6.60 -2.53
CA LEU A 99 9.18 -6.98 -1.47
C LEU A 99 7.94 -7.67 -2.04
N LYS A 100 8.04 -8.32 -3.22
CA LYS A 100 6.91 -9.04 -3.86
C LYS A 100 6.28 -10.16 -3.01
N ALA A 101 6.92 -10.58 -1.93
CA ALA A 101 6.35 -11.55 -1.00
C ALA A 101 5.17 -10.96 -0.19
N LEU A 102 5.10 -9.64 -0.06
CA LEU A 102 3.95 -8.95 0.53
C LEU A 102 2.73 -9.07 -0.38
N SER A 103 1.55 -9.12 0.22
CA SER A 103 0.26 -9.12 -0.49
C SER A 103 0.02 -7.78 -1.19
N ASP A 104 -0.92 -7.76 -2.14
CA ASP A 104 -1.33 -6.51 -2.80
C ASP A 104 -1.91 -5.51 -1.80
N ASP A 105 -2.67 -6.00 -0.82
CA ASP A 105 -3.24 -5.20 0.26
C ASP A 105 -2.15 -4.57 1.15
N ASP A 106 -1.11 -5.33 1.51
CA ASP A 106 -0.01 -4.82 2.33
C ASP A 106 0.82 -3.76 1.60
N ILE A 107 1.09 -3.98 0.31
CA ILE A 107 1.82 -3.02 -0.52
C ILE A 107 1.00 -1.74 -0.72
N ALA A 108 -0.30 -1.87 -1.01
CA ALA A 108 -1.20 -0.73 -1.14
C ALA A 108 -1.29 0.08 0.16
N ALA A 109 -1.42 -0.62 1.30
CA ALA A 109 -1.47 -0.01 2.61
C ALA A 109 -0.17 0.72 2.97
N VAL A 110 0.99 0.11 2.77
CA VAL A 110 2.27 0.75 3.09
C VAL A 110 2.57 1.94 2.18
N LEU A 111 2.26 1.85 0.88
CA LEU A 111 2.43 2.98 -0.04
C LEU A 111 1.50 4.15 0.33
N THR A 112 0.25 3.85 0.71
CA THR A 112 -0.70 4.86 1.20
C THR A 112 -0.22 5.50 2.51
N TYR A 113 0.29 4.70 3.45
CA TYR A 113 0.88 5.21 4.69
C TYR A 113 2.05 6.14 4.40
N VAL A 114 2.99 5.74 3.54
CA VAL A 114 4.16 6.55 3.21
C VAL A 114 3.75 7.84 2.48
N ALA A 115 2.77 7.79 1.58
CA ALA A 115 2.21 9.00 0.95
C ALA A 115 1.58 9.95 2.00
N SER A 116 1.01 9.40 3.08
CA SER A 116 0.41 10.20 4.16
C SER A 116 1.42 10.88 5.10
N LEU A 117 2.72 10.57 4.97
CA LEU A 117 3.81 11.21 5.73
C LEU A 117 4.13 12.62 5.19
N SER A 118 3.12 13.32 4.69
CA SER A 118 3.19 14.70 4.27
C SER A 118 1.99 15.51 4.75
N ASP A 119 2.14 16.82 4.68
CA ASP A 119 1.07 17.76 5.03
C ASP A 119 0.01 17.91 3.93
N SER A 120 0.17 17.24 2.78
CA SER A 120 -0.77 17.29 1.66
C SER A 120 -2.13 16.70 2.03
N LYS A 121 -3.22 17.42 1.74
CA LYS A 121 -4.62 16.99 1.99
C LYS A 121 -5.50 17.23 0.75
N PRO A 122 -6.28 16.24 0.29
CA PRO A 122 -6.27 14.84 0.73
C PRO A 122 -4.95 14.15 0.37
N SER A 123 -4.53 13.19 1.20
CA SER A 123 -3.36 12.36 0.87
C SER A 123 -3.73 11.42 -0.29
N PRO A 124 -2.84 11.22 -1.27
CA PRO A 124 -3.03 10.17 -2.27
C PRO A 124 -3.17 8.80 -1.60
N THR A 125 -4.00 7.96 -2.21
CA THR A 125 -4.18 6.56 -1.83
C THR A 125 -3.76 5.66 -2.98
N ILE A 126 -3.15 4.52 -2.65
CA ILE A 126 -2.85 3.45 -3.58
C ILE A 126 -3.76 2.27 -3.24
N THR A 127 -4.42 1.67 -4.22
CA THR A 127 -5.33 0.54 -4.04
C THR A 127 -4.66 -0.79 -4.32
N ALA A 128 -5.21 -1.87 -3.75
CA ALA A 128 -4.73 -3.23 -4.03
C ALA A 128 -4.86 -3.59 -5.52
N ASP A 129 -5.89 -3.10 -6.22
CA ASP A 129 -6.06 -3.32 -7.65
C ASP A 129 -4.97 -2.61 -8.49
N GLU A 130 -4.55 -1.40 -8.09
CA GLU A 130 -3.40 -0.70 -8.72
C GLU A 130 -2.12 -1.53 -8.55
N VAL A 131 -1.87 -2.08 -7.35
CA VAL A 131 -0.71 -2.94 -7.09
C VAL A 131 -0.79 -4.26 -7.85
N LYS A 132 -1.96 -4.88 -7.89
CA LYS A 132 -2.21 -6.14 -8.61
C LYS A 132 -1.97 -5.97 -10.12
N ALA A 133 -2.38 -4.83 -10.68
CA ALA A 133 -2.12 -4.51 -12.08
C ALA A 133 -0.61 -4.39 -12.36
N ALA A 134 0.14 -3.70 -11.50
CA ALA A 134 1.60 -3.62 -11.60
C ALA A 134 2.25 -5.01 -11.46
N ARG A 135 1.82 -5.82 -10.50
CA ARG A 135 2.32 -7.18 -10.25
C ARG A 135 2.15 -8.10 -11.46
N ALA A 136 1.09 -7.93 -12.25
CA ALA A 136 0.85 -8.72 -13.45
C ALA A 136 1.92 -8.49 -14.54
N THR A 137 2.70 -7.42 -14.45
CA THR A 137 3.76 -7.06 -15.40
C THR A 137 5.11 -6.86 -14.69
N PRO A 138 5.82 -7.92 -14.28
CA PRO A 138 7.10 -7.80 -13.60
C PRO A 138 8.13 -7.04 -14.43
N LYS A 139 8.89 -6.14 -13.78
CA LYS A 139 9.91 -5.30 -14.43
C LYS A 139 11.31 -5.59 -13.90
N LYS A 140 12.31 -5.50 -14.76
CA LYS A 140 13.71 -5.44 -14.35
C LYS A 140 14.01 -4.04 -13.82
N SER A 141 15.01 -3.92 -12.95
CA SER A 141 15.37 -2.61 -12.39
C SER A 141 15.79 -1.57 -13.44
N SER A 142 16.32 -1.99 -14.59
CA SER A 142 16.62 -1.07 -15.70
C SER A 142 15.36 -0.44 -16.29
N GLU A 143 14.26 -1.20 -16.34
CA GLU A 143 12.97 -0.72 -16.82
C GLU A 143 12.34 0.22 -15.80
N ILE A 144 12.51 -0.04 -14.50
CA ILE A 144 12.05 0.85 -13.41
C ILE A 144 12.85 2.14 -13.38
N GLN A 145 14.16 2.10 -13.67
CA GLN A 145 14.97 3.31 -13.85
C GLN A 145 14.49 4.13 -15.06
N ALA A 146 14.19 3.47 -16.19
CA ALA A 146 13.64 4.13 -17.36
C ALA A 146 12.27 4.77 -17.05
N GLU A 147 11.40 4.05 -16.35
CA GLU A 147 10.11 4.54 -15.87
C GLU A 147 10.27 5.75 -14.95
N ARG A 148 11.19 5.70 -14.00
CA ARG A 148 11.51 6.83 -13.13
C ARG A 148 11.91 8.08 -13.93
N ASN A 149 12.75 7.90 -14.94
CA ASN A 149 13.23 8.99 -15.77
C ASN A 149 12.11 9.57 -16.62
N ALA A 150 11.27 8.72 -17.20
CA ALA A 150 10.07 9.13 -17.94
C ALA A 150 9.08 9.87 -17.04
N LEU A 151 8.84 9.35 -15.82
CA LEU A 151 8.01 9.98 -14.82
C LEU A 151 8.55 11.36 -14.46
N ASN A 152 9.85 11.50 -14.18
CA ASN A 152 10.47 12.79 -13.85
C ASN A 152 10.40 13.80 -15.02
N ALA A 153 10.45 13.32 -16.26
CA ALA A 153 10.32 14.18 -17.43
C ALA A 153 8.89 14.71 -17.61
N ALA A 154 7.88 13.88 -17.33
CA ALA A 154 6.46 14.24 -17.42
C ALA A 154 5.96 15.03 -16.20
N HIS A 155 6.41 14.62 -15.02
CA HIS A 155 6.03 15.13 -13.71
C HIS A 155 7.31 15.24 -12.87
N PRO A 156 7.99 16.40 -12.83
CA PRO A 156 9.20 16.56 -12.05
C PRO A 156 9.01 16.07 -10.62
N ILE A 157 9.68 14.97 -10.29
CA ILE A 157 9.57 14.34 -8.97
C ILE A 157 10.61 14.96 -8.05
N PRO A 158 10.27 15.16 -6.76
CA PRO A 158 11.14 15.83 -5.81
C PRO A 158 12.37 14.99 -5.46
#